data_AF-A0AAV6BWC2-F1
#
_entry.id   AF-A0AAV6BWC2-F1
#
_cell.length_a   1.000
_cell.length_b   1.000
_cell.length_c   1.000
_cell.angle_alpha   90.00
_cell.angle_beta   90.00
_cell.angle_gamma   90.00
#
_symmetry.space_group_name_H-M   'P 1'
#
loop_
_entity.id
_entity.type
_entity.pdbx_description
1 polymer ?
#
loop_
_entity_poly.entity_id
_entity_poly.type
_entity_poly.pdbx_seq_one_letter_code
_entity_poly.pdbx_strand_id
1 'polypeptide(L)'
;MTRGIDRLTDVLGDPLIDALATTATGAFVTDGGGRIVLWNGAAEAMLGYSEADALGRPVGALLPSDGANRPVESMSAEPAPLFDMLVHGKAGTDIWIGVLALKLAHAPTGTSLVVHLFRDISSLKERGDGGAPNGAAAPLTRREREILQLMGDGLNTAAMARRLHLSRATIRNHVQNILLKLDVHSRLEAVALGRRHRLL
;
A
#
# COMPACT_ATOMS: atom_id res chain seq x y z
N MET A 1 22.02 -14.82 13.54
CA MET A 1 21.09 -13.68 13.35
C MET A 1 21.80 -12.37 12.97
N THR A 2 23.15 -12.30 12.94
CA THR A 2 23.92 -11.05 12.75
C THR A 2 23.94 -10.47 11.33
N ARG A 3 23.99 -11.31 10.28
CA ARG A 3 24.14 -10.88 8.87
C ARG A 3 23.07 -9.92 8.33
N GLY A 4 21.87 -9.91 8.90
CA GLY A 4 20.76 -9.07 8.43
C GLY A 4 20.87 -7.61 8.91
N ILE A 5 21.31 -7.43 10.16
CA ILE A 5 21.47 -6.13 10.80
C ILE A 5 22.69 -5.40 10.22
N ASP A 6 23.82 -6.10 10.02
CA ASP A 6 25.03 -5.50 9.44
C ASP A 6 24.75 -4.86 8.06
N ARG A 7 23.95 -5.55 7.22
CA ARG A 7 23.53 -5.03 5.91
C ARG A 7 22.55 -3.87 5.99
N LEU A 8 21.74 -3.79 7.05
CA LEU A 8 20.84 -2.67 7.28
C LEU A 8 21.63 -1.41 7.63
N THR A 9 22.61 -1.55 8.54
CA THR A 9 23.52 -0.47 8.95
C THR A 9 24.36 0.05 7.79
N ASP A 10 24.87 -0.82 6.92
CA ASP A 10 25.62 -0.41 5.72
C ASP A 10 24.82 0.48 4.75
N VAL A 11 23.49 0.28 4.70
CA VAL A 11 22.61 0.97 3.73
C VAL A 11 21.98 2.22 4.31
N LEU A 12 21.49 2.17 5.55
CA LEU A 12 20.75 3.26 6.18
C LEU A 12 21.61 4.10 7.14
N GLY A 13 22.63 3.49 7.74
CA GLY A 13 23.36 4.04 8.88
C GLY A 13 22.55 4.02 10.18
N ASP A 14 23.25 3.96 11.32
CA ASP A 14 22.64 3.92 12.66
C ASP A 14 21.66 5.07 12.92
N PRO A 15 21.94 6.33 12.54
CA PRO A 15 21.01 7.43 12.83
C PRO A 15 19.64 7.28 12.16
N LEU A 16 19.59 6.71 10.96
CA LEU A 16 18.33 6.51 10.25
C LEU A 16 17.58 5.28 10.77
N ILE A 17 18.32 4.23 11.18
CA ILE A 17 17.75 3.07 11.86
C ILE A 17 17.07 3.50 13.16
N ASP A 18 17.76 4.30 13.99
CA ASP A 18 17.22 4.83 15.24
C ASP A 18 15.98 5.69 15.00
N ALA A 19 16.01 6.53 13.96
CA ALA A 19 14.86 7.36 13.58
C ALA A 19 13.65 6.50 13.17
N LEU A 20 13.84 5.42 12.42
CA LEU A 20 12.76 4.49 12.06
C LEU A 20 12.24 3.71 13.27
N ALA A 21 13.14 3.28 14.18
CA ALA A 21 12.80 2.52 15.37
C ALA A 21 11.98 3.34 16.38
N THR A 22 12.26 4.65 16.49
CA THR A 22 11.62 5.55 17.47
C THR A 22 10.47 6.38 16.91
N THR A 23 10.21 6.28 15.61
CA THR A 23 9.13 7.02 14.94
C THR A 23 7.74 6.56 15.40
N ALA A 24 6.84 7.51 15.62
CA ALA A 24 5.44 7.24 16.02
C ALA A 24 4.55 6.67 14.89
N THR A 25 5.03 6.70 13.65
CA THR A 25 4.42 6.03 12.49
C THR A 25 4.88 4.57 12.45
N GLY A 26 4.00 3.64 12.08
CA GLY A 26 4.39 2.24 11.89
C GLY A 26 5.47 2.15 10.81
N ALA A 27 6.57 1.45 11.09
CA ALA A 27 7.66 1.31 10.16
C ALA A 27 8.21 -0.11 10.16
N PHE A 28 8.51 -0.62 8.96
CA PHE A 28 9.29 -1.84 8.79
C PHE A 28 10.18 -1.76 7.55
N VAL A 29 11.25 -2.53 7.53
CA VAL A 29 12.17 -2.61 6.38
C VAL A 29 12.20 -4.04 5.89
N THR A 30 12.19 -4.24 4.57
CA THR A 30 12.40 -5.54 3.94
C THR A 30 13.68 -5.59 3.12
N ASP A 31 14.34 -6.73 3.10
CA ASP A 31 15.45 -7.01 2.18
C ASP A 31 14.96 -7.26 0.74
N GLY A 32 15.90 -7.50 -0.18
CA GLY A 32 15.60 -7.80 -1.58
C GLY A 32 14.81 -9.10 -1.81
N GLY A 33 14.72 -9.96 -0.80
CA GLY A 33 13.88 -11.17 -0.80
C GLY A 33 12.52 -10.98 -0.13
N GLY A 34 12.17 -9.74 0.27
CA GLY A 34 10.90 -9.44 0.93
C GLY A 34 10.83 -9.89 2.40
N ARG A 35 11.97 -10.19 3.02
CA ARG A 35 12.03 -10.56 4.45
C ARG A 35 12.18 -9.33 5.32
N ILE A 36 11.46 -9.30 6.44
CA ILE A 36 11.50 -8.18 7.37
C ILE A 36 12.84 -8.18 8.10
N VAL A 37 13.54 -7.05 8.05
CA VAL A 37 14.85 -6.83 8.71
C VAL A 37 14.79 -5.73 9.78
N LEU A 38 13.70 -4.99 9.85
CA LEU A 38 13.39 -4.03 10.92
C LEU A 38 11.88 -4.00 11.14
N TRP A 39 11.46 -3.94 12.39
CA TRP A 39 10.06 -3.76 12.80
C TRP A 39 10.01 -2.86 14.03
N ASN A 40 9.35 -1.69 13.93
CA ASN A 40 9.35 -0.74 15.03
C ASN A 40 8.19 -0.94 16.02
N GLY A 41 8.27 -0.30 17.19
CA GLY A 41 7.25 -0.43 18.23
C GLY A 41 5.87 0.10 17.80
N ALA A 42 5.81 1.10 16.92
CA ALA A 42 4.54 1.57 16.37
C ALA A 42 3.88 0.52 15.47
N ALA A 43 4.67 -0.24 14.71
CA ALA A 43 4.17 -1.34 13.88
C ALA A 43 3.63 -2.50 14.74
N GLU A 44 4.31 -2.80 15.84
CA GLU A 44 3.82 -3.77 16.83
C GLU A 44 2.51 -3.32 17.47
N ALA A 45 2.43 -2.07 17.91
CA ALA A 45 1.22 -1.53 18.52
C ALA A 45 0.02 -1.53 17.55
N MET A 46 0.26 -1.22 16.27
CA MET A 46 -0.80 -1.22 15.25
C MET A 46 -1.21 -2.63 14.83
N LEU A 47 -0.25 -3.51 14.52
CA LEU A 47 -0.54 -4.78 13.84
C LEU A 47 -0.56 -5.99 14.80
N GLY A 48 -0.12 -5.81 16.05
CA GLY A 48 -0.13 -6.84 17.09
C GLY A 48 0.96 -7.90 16.94
N TYR A 49 1.86 -7.77 15.96
CA TYR A 49 3.03 -8.64 15.82
C TYR A 49 4.22 -8.03 16.54
N SER A 50 4.82 -8.79 17.46
CA SER A 50 6.06 -8.35 18.10
C SER A 50 7.21 -8.29 17.10
N GLU A 51 8.24 -7.50 17.39
CA GLU A 51 9.46 -7.49 16.57
C GLU A 51 10.03 -8.91 16.40
N ALA A 52 10.09 -9.69 17.48
CA ALA A 52 10.56 -11.07 17.46
C ALA A 52 9.70 -11.98 16.56
N ASP A 53 8.38 -11.74 16.50
CA ASP A 53 7.48 -12.47 15.60
C ASP A 53 7.61 -12.04 14.14
N ALA A 54 8.09 -10.82 13.87
CA ALA A 54 8.14 -10.22 12.55
C ALA A 54 9.49 -10.44 11.84
N LEU A 55 10.61 -10.29 12.57
CA LEU A 55 11.95 -10.34 12.00
C LEU A 55 12.24 -11.67 11.27
N GLY A 56 12.87 -11.55 10.10
CA GLY A 56 13.27 -12.66 9.23
C GLY A 56 12.13 -13.34 8.45
N ARG A 57 10.87 -13.03 8.79
CA ARG A 57 9.71 -13.58 8.09
C ARG A 57 9.46 -12.85 6.77
N PRO A 58 8.92 -13.56 5.77
CA PRO A 58 8.43 -12.91 4.56
C PRO A 58 7.24 -12.02 4.92
N VAL A 59 7.25 -10.77 4.45
CA VAL A 59 6.21 -9.80 4.77
C VAL A 59 4.81 -10.28 4.36
N GLY A 60 4.68 -11.00 3.24
CA GLY A 60 3.39 -11.53 2.78
C GLY A 60 2.77 -12.59 3.71
N ALA A 61 3.55 -13.18 4.62
CA ALA A 61 3.03 -14.12 5.62
C ALA A 61 2.46 -13.43 6.87
N LEU A 62 2.84 -12.17 7.11
CA LEU A 62 2.34 -11.34 8.21
C LEU A 62 1.24 -10.40 7.72
N LEU A 63 1.41 -9.88 6.51
CA LEU A 63 0.51 -8.97 5.83
C LEU A 63 0.06 -9.63 4.53
N PRO A 64 -0.83 -10.64 4.59
CA PRO A 64 -1.36 -11.26 3.39
C PRO A 64 -2.15 -10.22 2.60
N SER A 65 -1.74 -9.97 1.36
CA SER A 65 -2.59 -9.27 0.40
C SER A 65 -3.73 -10.20 0.03
N ASP A 66 -4.97 -9.83 0.36
CA ASP A 66 -6.11 -10.34 -0.37
C ASP A 66 -5.89 -10.03 -1.86
N GLY A 67 -6.31 -10.87 -2.79
CA GLY A 67 -5.97 -10.76 -4.23
C GLY A 67 -6.33 -9.41 -4.90
N ALA A 68 -6.99 -8.51 -4.18
CA ALA A 68 -7.22 -7.11 -4.53
C ALA A 68 -6.00 -6.18 -4.32
N ASN A 69 -5.09 -6.51 -3.41
CA ASN A 69 -3.87 -5.75 -3.13
C ASN A 69 -2.68 -6.28 -3.94
N ARG A 70 -1.79 -5.39 -4.41
CA ARG A 70 -0.51 -5.82 -4.98
C ARG A 70 0.26 -6.56 -3.88
N PRO A 71 0.86 -7.73 -4.16
CA PRO A 71 1.76 -8.37 -3.21
C PRO A 71 2.82 -7.36 -2.75
N VAL A 72 3.15 -7.33 -1.46
CA VAL A 72 4.16 -6.40 -0.94
C VAL A 72 5.50 -6.54 -1.67
N GLU A 73 5.79 -7.75 -2.15
CA GLU A 73 6.94 -8.10 -3.01
C GLU A 73 6.94 -7.33 -4.35
N SER A 74 5.75 -7.02 -4.87
CA SER A 74 5.54 -6.23 -6.09
C SER A 74 5.70 -4.72 -5.87
N MET A 75 5.76 -4.25 -4.62
CA MET A 75 5.97 -2.84 -4.26
C MET A 75 7.44 -2.40 -4.42
N SER A 76 8.33 -3.34 -4.75
CA SER A 76 9.77 -3.14 -4.96
C SER A 76 10.17 -2.67 -6.37
N ALA A 77 9.21 -2.43 -7.27
CA ALA A 77 9.48 -2.01 -8.65
C ALA A 77 8.78 -0.67 -8.97
N GLU A 78 9.60 0.36 -9.27
CA GLU A 78 9.22 1.74 -9.67
C GLU A 78 8.61 2.60 -8.53
N PRO A 79 8.70 3.95 -8.53
CA PRO A 79 8.53 4.77 -7.32
C PRO A 79 7.22 4.43 -6.62
N ALA A 80 7.34 3.93 -5.39
CA ALA A 80 6.21 3.36 -4.69
C ALA A 80 5.27 4.50 -4.28
N PRO A 81 4.06 4.56 -4.85
CA PRO A 81 3.11 5.59 -4.47
C PRO A 81 2.69 5.40 -3.02
N LEU A 82 2.19 6.45 -2.39
CA LEU A 82 1.34 6.31 -1.21
C LEU A 82 0.07 5.54 -1.63
N PHE A 83 -0.27 4.46 -0.94
CA PHE A 83 -1.51 3.72 -1.19
C PHE A 83 -2.13 3.22 0.11
N ASP A 84 -3.44 3.06 0.09
CA ASP A 84 -4.20 2.58 1.24
C ASP A 84 -4.43 1.08 1.10
N MET A 85 -4.29 0.34 2.19
CA MET A 85 -4.42 -1.11 2.24
C MET A 85 -5.10 -1.53 3.53
N LEU A 86 -6.01 -2.49 3.45
CA LEU A 86 -6.54 -3.18 4.60
C LEU A 86 -5.55 -4.25 5.02
N VAL A 87 -5.18 -4.25 6.29
CA VAL A 87 -4.31 -5.28 6.87
C VAL A 87 -5.02 -5.97 8.02
N HIS A 88 -4.78 -7.26 8.13
CA HIS A 88 -5.32 -8.10 9.19
C HIS A 88 -4.25 -8.20 10.28
N GLY A 89 -4.49 -7.59 11.43
CA GLY A 89 -3.63 -7.70 12.60
C GLY A 89 -3.66 -9.11 13.20
N LYS A 90 -2.68 -9.40 14.07
CA LYS A 90 -2.50 -10.73 14.70
C LYS A 90 -3.75 -11.23 15.45
N ALA A 91 -4.56 -10.32 15.99
CA ALA A 91 -5.79 -10.63 16.73
C ALA A 91 -7.06 -10.72 15.85
N GLY A 92 -6.91 -10.72 14.52
CA GLY A 92 -8.06 -10.66 13.60
C GLY A 92 -8.70 -9.27 13.51
N THR A 93 -7.98 -8.22 13.91
CA THR A 93 -8.40 -6.83 13.77
C THR A 93 -8.06 -6.31 12.38
N ASP A 94 -9.06 -5.82 11.67
CA ASP A 94 -8.88 -5.20 10.36
C ASP A 94 -8.57 -3.71 10.52
N ILE A 95 -7.43 -3.29 9.98
CA ILE A 95 -6.95 -1.90 10.10
C ILE A 95 -6.68 -1.36 8.71
N TRP A 96 -7.24 -0.20 8.41
CA TRP A 96 -6.86 0.53 7.21
C TRP A 96 -5.57 1.27 7.44
N ILE A 97 -4.55 0.96 6.64
CA ILE A 97 -3.27 1.65 6.69
C ILE A 97 -2.96 2.36 5.38
N GLY A 98 -2.50 3.61 5.47
CA GLY A 98 -1.87 4.31 4.36
C GLY A 98 -0.37 4.00 4.37
N VAL A 99 0.15 3.38 3.32
CA VAL A 99 1.53 2.89 3.23
C VAL A 99 2.31 3.67 2.18
N LEU A 100 3.52 4.09 2.55
CA LEU A 100 4.57 4.57 1.66
C LEU A 100 5.71 3.56 1.68
N ALA A 101 6.14 3.11 0.50
CA ALA A 101 7.33 2.28 0.36
C ALA A 101 8.43 3.02 -0.41
N LEU A 102 9.67 2.88 0.03
CA LEU A 102 10.84 3.52 -0.56
C LEU A 102 11.91 2.47 -0.78
N LYS A 103 12.27 2.24 -2.05
CA LYS A 103 13.36 1.34 -2.40
C LYS A 103 14.69 2.09 -2.28
N LEU A 104 15.60 1.50 -1.52
CA LEU A 104 16.96 1.98 -1.36
C LEU A 104 17.90 0.92 -1.92
N ALA A 105 18.63 1.28 -2.96
CA ALA A 105 19.66 0.43 -3.55
C ALA A 105 21.03 0.97 -3.15
N HIS A 106 21.85 0.13 -2.53
CA HIS A 106 23.21 0.46 -2.15
C HIS A 106 24.19 -0.21 -3.12
N ALA A 107 24.58 0.54 -4.16
CA ALA A 107 25.41 0.04 -5.25
C ALA A 107 26.73 -0.63 -4.79
N PRO A 108 27.47 -0.13 -3.78
CA PRO A 108 28.72 -0.75 -3.34
C PRO A 108 28.59 -2.20 -2.84
N THR A 109 27.47 -2.57 -2.23
CA THR A 109 27.23 -3.93 -1.69
C THR A 109 26.25 -4.74 -2.53
N GLY A 110 25.62 -4.13 -3.54
CA GLY A 110 24.54 -4.73 -4.32
C GLY A 110 23.25 -4.97 -3.50
N THR A 111 23.16 -4.43 -2.30
CA THR A 111 22.02 -4.64 -1.40
C THR A 111 20.86 -3.74 -1.80
N SER A 112 19.65 -4.31 -1.86
CA SER A 112 18.41 -3.55 -2.00
C SER A 112 17.56 -3.73 -0.75
N LEU A 113 17.15 -2.61 -0.16
CA LEU A 113 16.19 -2.56 0.93
C LEU A 113 14.93 -1.83 0.47
N VAL A 114 13.82 -2.10 1.14
CA VAL A 114 12.58 -1.33 0.98
C VAL A 114 12.12 -0.89 2.36
N VAL A 115 12.06 0.42 2.58
CA VAL A 115 11.54 1.02 3.81
C VAL A 115 10.04 1.24 3.62
N HIS A 116 9.24 0.75 4.54
CA HIS A 116 7.79 0.90 4.54
C HIS A 116 7.38 1.72 5.75
N LEU A 117 6.71 2.84 5.50
CA LEU A 117 6.09 3.69 6.52
C LEU A 117 4.59 3.59 6.38
N PHE A 118 3.87 3.41 7.48
CA PHE A 118 2.42 3.27 7.44
C PHE A 118 1.71 3.88 8.65
N ARG A 119 0.51 4.39 8.41
CA ARG A 119 -0.34 5.00 9.43
C ARG A 119 -1.72 4.39 9.41
N ASP A 120 -2.30 4.22 10.59
CA ASP A 120 -3.71 3.94 10.74
C ASP A 120 -4.54 5.12 10.18
N ILE A 121 -5.35 4.83 9.18
CA ILE A 121 -6.28 5.75 8.54
C ILE A 121 -7.74 5.30 8.73
N SER A 122 -8.01 4.36 9.64
CA SER A 122 -9.35 3.80 9.89
C SER A 122 -10.33 4.90 10.27
N SER A 123 -9.93 5.84 11.14
CA SER A 123 -10.75 7.01 11.50
C SER A 123 -11.01 7.98 10.34
N LEU A 124 -10.13 8.03 9.34
CA LEU A 124 -10.33 8.83 8.12
C LEU A 124 -11.32 8.13 7.18
N LYS A 125 -11.35 6.79 7.16
CA LYS A 125 -12.37 6.02 6.43
C LYS A 125 -13.76 6.19 7.04
N GLU A 126 -13.87 6.24 8.37
CA GLU A 126 -15.15 6.41 9.09
C GLU A 126 -15.78 7.80 8.89
N ARG A 127 -14.96 8.84 8.68
CA ARG A 127 -15.40 10.24 8.54
C ARG A 127 -15.86 10.65 7.13
N GLY A 128 -15.93 9.71 6.19
CA GLY A 128 -16.61 9.91 4.91
C GLY A 128 -15.77 10.52 3.78
N ASP A 129 -14.45 10.62 3.90
CA ASP A 129 -13.59 11.05 2.80
C ASP A 129 -12.43 10.06 2.57
N GLY A 130 -12.62 9.18 1.58
CA GLY A 130 -11.52 8.51 0.87
C GLY A 130 -11.19 7.07 1.30
N GLY A 131 -11.85 6.07 0.69
CA GLY A 131 -11.13 4.98 0.01
C GLY A 131 -11.14 3.55 0.59
N ALA A 132 -12.27 2.96 0.98
CA ALA A 132 -12.33 1.50 1.16
C ALA A 132 -12.78 0.81 -0.14
N PRO A 133 -12.19 -0.29 -0.63
CA PRO A 133 -12.93 -1.37 -1.28
C PRO A 133 -13.82 -2.03 -0.23
N ASN A 134 -15.03 -1.52 -0.08
CA ASN A 134 -16.10 -2.22 0.64
C ASN A 134 -16.94 -2.93 -0.41
N GLY A 135 -17.08 -4.24 -0.28
CA GLY A 135 -17.92 -5.05 -1.15
C GLY A 135 -19.35 -4.48 -1.21
N ALA A 136 -19.87 -4.36 -2.44
CA ALA A 136 -21.27 -4.25 -2.84
C ALA A 136 -22.19 -3.14 -2.27
N ALA A 137 -21.77 -2.22 -1.39
CA ALA A 137 -22.71 -1.22 -0.84
C ALA A 137 -22.20 0.22 -0.64
N ALA A 138 -20.89 0.48 -0.72
CA ALA A 138 -20.37 1.83 -0.47
C ALA A 138 -20.33 2.69 -1.75
N PRO A 139 -20.81 3.95 -1.73
CA PRO A 139 -20.75 4.83 -2.89
C PRO A 139 -19.29 5.12 -3.29
N LEU A 140 -19.06 5.37 -4.58
CA LEU A 140 -17.75 5.81 -5.08
C LEU A 140 -17.32 7.10 -4.37
N THR A 141 -16.03 7.22 -4.09
CA THR A 141 -15.43 8.46 -3.59
C THR A 141 -15.36 9.51 -4.70
N ARG A 142 -15.09 10.78 -4.34
CA ARG A 142 -14.91 11.86 -5.32
C ARG A 142 -13.81 11.52 -6.34
N ARG A 143 -12.68 10.99 -5.86
CA ARG A 143 -11.54 10.63 -6.72
C ARG A 143 -11.84 9.45 -7.63
N GLU A 144 -12.58 8.45 -7.14
CA GLU A 144 -13.01 7.31 -7.95
C GLU A 144 -14.02 7.73 -9.03
N ARG A 145 -14.95 8.65 -8.73
CA ARG A 145 -15.85 9.24 -9.74
C ARG A 145 -15.07 9.99 -10.82
N GLU A 146 -14.11 10.82 -10.43
CA GLU A 146 -13.25 11.55 -11.38
C GLU A 146 -12.48 10.57 -12.27
N ILE A 147 -11.93 9.49 -11.71
CA ILE A 147 -11.25 8.45 -12.48
C ILE A 147 -12.22 7.72 -13.40
N LEU A 148 -13.41 7.34 -12.92
CA LEU A 148 -14.50 6.75 -13.72
C LEU A 148 -14.86 7.65 -14.91
N GLN A 149 -14.91 8.98 -14.71
CA GLN A 149 -15.15 9.97 -15.78
C GLN A 149 -14.07 9.91 -16.84
N LEU A 150 -12.79 9.95 -16.43
CA LEU A 150 -11.67 9.85 -17.35
C LEU A 150 -11.63 8.49 -18.08
N MET A 151 -12.19 7.42 -17.49
CA MET A 151 -12.42 6.16 -18.20
C MET A 151 -13.49 6.29 -19.27
N GLY A 152 -14.60 6.97 -18.95
CA GLY A 152 -15.66 7.29 -19.90
C GLY A 152 -15.20 8.17 -21.06
N ASP A 153 -14.21 9.02 -20.82
CA ASP A 153 -13.55 9.88 -21.81
C ASP A 153 -12.49 9.12 -22.65
N GLY A 154 -12.27 7.82 -22.37
CA GLY A 154 -11.35 6.97 -23.13
C GLY A 154 -9.87 7.12 -22.78
N LEU A 155 -9.51 7.83 -21.70
CA LEU A 155 -8.11 7.96 -21.31
C LEU A 155 -7.57 6.61 -20.84
N ASN A 156 -6.36 6.25 -21.25
CA ASN A 156 -5.66 5.09 -20.69
C ASN A 156 -5.02 5.43 -19.33
N THR A 157 -4.57 4.40 -18.60
CA THR A 157 -3.92 4.54 -17.29
C THR A 157 -2.77 5.55 -17.30
N ALA A 158 -1.96 5.59 -18.36
CA ALA A 158 -0.83 6.53 -18.46
C ALA A 158 -1.29 7.97 -18.66
N ALA A 159 -2.35 8.19 -19.44
CA ALA A 159 -2.93 9.51 -19.67
C ALA A 159 -3.62 10.05 -18.40
N MET A 160 -4.38 9.21 -17.70
CA MET A 160 -5.00 9.58 -16.42
C MET A 160 -3.95 9.92 -15.36
N ALA A 161 -2.88 9.10 -15.26
CA ALA A 161 -1.77 9.35 -14.34
C ALA A 161 -1.15 10.73 -14.55
N ARG A 162 -0.84 11.09 -15.81
CA ARG A 162 -0.31 12.42 -16.14
C ARG A 162 -1.29 13.54 -15.81
N ARG A 163 -2.56 13.39 -16.21
CA ARG A 163 -3.60 14.42 -16.01
C ARG A 163 -3.86 14.69 -14.53
N LEU A 164 -3.78 13.66 -13.72
CA LEU A 164 -4.10 13.71 -12.30
C LEU A 164 -2.88 13.91 -11.39
N HIS A 165 -1.68 14.06 -11.99
CA HIS A 165 -0.39 14.11 -11.28
C HIS A 165 -0.20 12.93 -10.31
N LEU A 166 -0.62 11.74 -10.74
CA LEU A 166 -0.52 10.49 -9.98
C LEU A 166 0.39 9.48 -10.69
N SER A 167 0.86 8.48 -9.95
CA SER A 167 1.55 7.34 -10.56
C SER A 167 0.56 6.46 -11.35
N ARG A 168 1.07 5.74 -12.35
CA ARG A 168 0.26 4.72 -13.08
C ARG A 168 -0.23 3.60 -12.17
N ALA A 169 0.50 3.31 -11.09
CA ALA A 169 0.10 2.31 -10.10
C ALA A 169 -1.10 2.79 -9.26
N THR A 170 -1.07 4.05 -8.79
CA THR A 170 -2.19 4.68 -8.06
C THR A 170 -3.48 4.66 -8.89
N ILE A 171 -3.37 4.99 -10.18
CA ILE A 171 -4.52 4.92 -11.09
C ILE A 171 -5.05 3.50 -11.24
N ARG A 172 -4.18 2.48 -11.39
CA ARG A 172 -4.62 1.08 -11.46
C ARG A 172 -5.36 0.65 -10.19
N ASN A 173 -4.89 1.06 -9.02
CA ASN A 173 -5.53 0.75 -7.74
C ASN A 173 -6.92 1.40 -7.65
N HIS A 174 -7.05 2.68 -8.01
CA HIS A 174 -8.36 3.31 -8.07
C HIS A 174 -9.30 2.63 -9.05
N VAL A 175 -8.81 2.22 -10.23
CA VAL A 175 -9.62 1.46 -11.20
C VAL A 175 -10.09 0.15 -10.58
N GLN A 176 -9.20 -0.60 -9.92
CA GLN A 176 -9.56 -1.87 -9.27
C GLN A 176 -10.61 -1.68 -8.16
N ASN A 177 -10.47 -0.65 -7.33
CA ASN A 177 -11.45 -0.31 -6.30
C ASN A 177 -12.81 0.07 -6.90
N ILE A 178 -12.82 0.78 -8.04
CA ILE A 178 -14.05 1.09 -8.77
C ILE A 178 -14.72 -0.20 -9.26
N LEU A 179 -13.96 -1.12 -9.87
CA LEU A 179 -14.50 -2.40 -10.35
C LEU A 179 -15.15 -3.20 -9.21
N LEU A 180 -14.46 -3.29 -8.07
CA LEU A 180 -14.97 -3.99 -6.87
C LEU A 180 -16.24 -3.35 -6.31
N LYS A 181 -16.29 -2.01 -6.22
CA LYS A 181 -17.47 -1.30 -5.69
C LYS A 181 -18.68 -1.38 -6.60
N LEU A 182 -18.44 -1.42 -7.90
CA LEU A 182 -19.48 -1.51 -8.91
C LEU A 182 -19.89 -2.97 -9.20
N ASP A 183 -19.22 -3.95 -8.58
CA ASP A 183 -19.40 -5.39 -8.81
C ASP A 183 -19.31 -5.77 -10.29
N VAL A 184 -18.22 -5.32 -10.94
CA VAL A 184 -17.96 -5.54 -12.36
C VAL A 184 -16.53 -6.02 -12.59
N HIS A 185 -16.31 -6.70 -13.71
CA HIS A 185 -15.04 -7.35 -14.01
C HIS A 185 -14.23 -6.62 -15.09
N SER A 186 -14.81 -5.63 -15.74
CA SER A 186 -14.11 -4.85 -16.77
C SER A 186 -14.34 -3.35 -16.66
N ARG A 187 -13.34 -2.61 -17.15
CA ARG A 187 -13.39 -1.15 -17.25
C ARG A 187 -14.57 -0.67 -18.09
N LEU A 188 -14.90 -1.44 -19.14
CA LEU A 188 -16.02 -1.13 -20.02
C LEU A 188 -17.35 -1.31 -19.29
N GLU A 189 -17.51 -2.39 -18.52
CA GLU A 189 -18.66 -2.61 -17.66
C GLU A 189 -18.82 -1.49 -16.62
N ALA A 190 -17.74 -1.06 -15.98
CA ALA A 190 -17.77 0.04 -15.02
C ALA A 190 -18.26 1.35 -15.65
N VAL A 191 -17.79 1.69 -16.85
CA VAL A 191 -18.24 2.88 -17.59
C VAL A 191 -19.71 2.74 -18.01
N ALA A 192 -20.11 1.56 -18.49
CA ALA A 192 -21.49 1.30 -18.88
C ALA A 192 -22.46 1.39 -17.69
N LEU A 193 -22.06 0.87 -16.53
CA LEU A 193 -22.81 0.98 -15.29
C LEU A 193 -22.84 2.44 -14.79
N GLY A 194 -21.70 3.13 -14.82
CA GLY A 194 -21.60 4.54 -14.43
C GLY A 194 -22.58 5.43 -15.20
N ARG A 195 -22.71 5.24 -16.52
CA ARG A 195 -23.70 5.96 -17.35
C ARG A 195 -25.15 5.61 -16.99
N ARG A 196 -25.46 4.32 -16.80
CA ARG A 196 -26.82 3.86 -16.44
C ARG A 196 -27.30 4.44 -15.12
N HIS A 197 -26.40 4.58 -14.14
CA HIS A 197 -26.72 5.10 -12.81
C HIS A 197 -26.46 6.61 -12.63
N ARG A 198 -26.20 7.36 -13.72
CA ARG A 198 -25.91 8.81 -13.71
C ARG A 198 -24.75 9.19 -12.76
N LEU A 199 -23.75 8.32 -12.70
CA LEU A 199 -22.48 8.56 -12.00
C LEU A 199 -21.45 9.25 -12.91
N LEU A 200 -21.83 9.49 -14.18
CA LEU A 200 -21.06 10.05 -15.29
C LEU A 200 -21.90 11.04 -16.09
#